data_AF-A0A0H0XKI1-F1
#
_entry.id   AF-A0A0H0XKI1-F1
#
_cell.length_a   1.000
_cell.length_b   1.000
_cell.length_c   1.000
_cell.angle_alpha   90.00
_cell.angle_beta   90.00
_cell.angle_gamma   90.00
#
_symmetry.space_group_name_H-M   'P 1'
#
loop_
_entity.id
_entity.type
_entity.pdbx_description
1 polymer ?
#
loop_
_entity_poly.entity_id
_entity_poly.type
_entity_poly.pdbx_seq_one_letter_code
_entity_poly.pdbx_strand_id
1 'polypeptide(L)'
;MSATPHVVIVGAGMGGLCSAALLAAQGCRVTVVEKEAHPGGKARRLPVDGVGVDAGPTVFTLRDVFDTIFRACGSELDDHVRVRPAETLARHAWNADERLDLFADPARSEEAIGDFAGADAARGYRSFRAEAAHIFELLDQTLLRQGKVFWPPQFIKRLGLSRIGEMSAIRPYEKMWTVLGEHFTDPRLRQLYGRYATYCGSSPFDAPATLMLIAHVEAQGVWLIDGGLSALGAALQKLGETQGASYRFGHAVTRIETNRGRVSGITLDNGEHIAADRVIVNADPAALADGALGPDVTRAAGRLKPNARSLSAMVWLANAKTSGLPLKRHNVFFSPDYAREFADIGAGAPPTDPTTYICAQDRETLSVEAPLGRERLQIIVNAPANGDTHEYSAEERDRCTEAMIRRLHHCGLELEEPVPHRLLTPNEFAKFLPSTGGAIYGRASHGWAASFLRQGTRTRIPGLYCAGGSTHPGAGMPMAALSGQLAARTIMQDLASTRQFHPVATPGGTSMRSATTENTG
;
A
#
# COMPACT_ATOMS: atom_id res chain seq x y z
N MET A 1 30.25 -26.42 -3.49
CA MET A 1 29.25 -25.42 -3.93
C MET A 1 28.40 -25.10 -2.71
N SER A 2 28.27 -23.83 -2.31
CA SER A 2 27.31 -23.44 -1.27
C SER A 2 25.92 -23.91 -1.72
N ALA A 3 25.15 -24.60 -0.86
CA ALA A 3 23.78 -24.95 -1.16
C ALA A 3 22.99 -23.68 -1.53
N THR A 4 22.11 -23.78 -2.53
CA THR A 4 21.24 -22.68 -2.93
C THR A 4 20.32 -22.33 -1.77
N PRO A 5 20.32 -21.07 -1.26
CA PRO A 5 19.50 -20.70 -0.11
C PRO A 5 18.02 -20.85 -0.43
N HIS A 6 17.26 -21.42 0.50
CA HIS A 6 15.81 -21.52 0.42
C HIS A 6 15.14 -20.38 1.15
N VAL A 7 14.39 -19.58 0.40
CA VAL A 7 13.56 -18.49 0.93
C VAL A 7 12.11 -18.91 0.87
N VAL A 8 11.45 -18.91 2.02
CA VAL A 8 10.01 -19.09 2.11
C VAL A 8 9.32 -17.73 2.29
N ILE A 9 8.24 -17.49 1.55
CA ILE A 9 7.47 -16.25 1.60
C ILE A 9 6.07 -16.56 2.09
N VAL A 10 5.68 -15.96 3.21
CA VAL A 10 4.35 -16.10 3.82
C VAL A 10 3.44 -15.00 3.27
N GLY A 11 2.52 -15.38 2.40
CA GLY A 11 1.51 -14.52 1.77
C GLY A 11 1.87 -14.10 0.33
N ALA A 12 0.95 -14.34 -0.60
CA ALA A 12 1.03 -14.01 -2.02
C ALA A 12 0.40 -12.64 -2.37
N GLY A 13 0.45 -11.67 -1.46
CA GLY A 13 0.18 -10.26 -1.80
C GLY A 13 1.32 -9.63 -2.62
N MET A 14 1.11 -8.40 -3.11
CA MET A 14 2.05 -7.71 -4.03
C MET A 14 3.51 -7.71 -3.57
N GLY A 15 3.79 -7.41 -2.29
CA GLY A 15 5.16 -7.44 -1.77
C GLY A 15 5.81 -8.83 -1.81
N GLY A 16 5.05 -9.88 -1.48
CA GLY A 16 5.50 -11.26 -1.53
C GLY A 16 5.72 -11.74 -2.97
N LEU A 17 4.79 -11.45 -3.88
CA LEU A 17 4.92 -11.79 -5.30
C LEU A 17 6.14 -11.12 -5.95
N CYS A 18 6.34 -9.82 -5.70
CA CYS A 18 7.52 -9.10 -6.19
C CYS A 18 8.81 -9.67 -5.59
N SER A 19 8.83 -9.96 -4.29
CA SER A 19 9.99 -10.59 -3.64
C SER A 19 10.31 -11.96 -4.25
N ALA A 20 9.27 -12.76 -4.53
CA ALA A 20 9.40 -14.09 -5.08
C ALA A 20 10.06 -14.06 -6.46
N ALA A 21 9.54 -13.24 -7.37
CA ALA A 21 10.07 -13.10 -8.72
C ALA A 21 11.53 -12.62 -8.70
N LEU A 22 11.84 -11.58 -7.93
CA LEU A 22 13.19 -11.02 -7.85
C LEU A 22 14.21 -11.97 -7.23
N LEU A 23 13.84 -12.72 -6.19
CA LEU A 23 14.74 -13.67 -5.54
C LEU A 23 14.97 -14.92 -6.40
N ALA A 24 13.92 -15.41 -7.06
CA ALA A 24 14.02 -16.52 -7.99
C ALA A 24 14.90 -16.16 -9.20
N ALA A 25 14.73 -14.94 -9.76
CA ALA A 25 15.59 -14.42 -10.84
C ALA A 25 17.07 -14.32 -10.42
N GLN A 26 17.35 -14.17 -9.12
CA GLN A 26 18.71 -14.16 -8.56
C GLN A 26 19.20 -15.55 -8.13
N GLY A 27 18.48 -16.61 -8.50
CA GLY A 27 18.86 -18.00 -8.30
C GLY A 27 18.57 -18.57 -6.92
N CYS A 28 17.77 -17.89 -6.08
CA CYS A 28 17.32 -18.48 -4.82
C CYS A 28 16.27 -19.56 -5.07
N ARG A 29 16.24 -20.61 -4.25
CA ARG A 29 15.08 -21.51 -4.20
C ARG A 29 13.96 -20.78 -3.46
N VAL A 30 12.81 -20.57 -4.10
CA VAL A 30 11.71 -19.79 -3.51
C VAL A 30 10.44 -20.62 -3.40
N THR A 31 9.80 -20.58 -2.23
CA THR A 31 8.44 -21.13 -2.02
C THR A 31 7.55 -20.07 -1.41
N VAL A 32 6.45 -19.74 -2.09
CA VAL A 32 5.40 -18.86 -1.59
C VAL A 32 4.28 -19.71 -1.02
N VAL A 33 3.84 -19.41 0.20
CA VAL A 33 2.70 -20.08 0.85
C VAL A 33 1.60 -19.05 1.08
N GLU A 34 0.39 -19.37 0.63
CA GLU A 34 -0.78 -18.50 0.68
C GLU A 34 -1.99 -19.28 1.21
N LYS A 35 -2.72 -18.67 2.17
CA LYS A 35 -3.90 -19.26 2.78
C LYS A 35 -5.11 -19.26 1.84
N GLU A 36 -5.18 -18.28 0.95
CA GLU A 36 -6.23 -18.17 -0.05
C GLU A 36 -5.94 -19.06 -1.27
N ALA A 37 -6.97 -19.30 -2.09
CA ALA A 37 -6.85 -20.09 -3.32
C ALA A 37 -6.17 -19.34 -4.49
N HIS A 38 -5.95 -18.03 -4.36
CA HIS A 38 -5.50 -17.16 -5.45
C HIS A 38 -4.44 -16.15 -4.96
N PRO A 39 -3.55 -15.66 -5.84
CA PRO A 39 -2.59 -14.62 -5.50
C PRO A 39 -3.27 -13.24 -5.39
N GLY A 40 -2.49 -12.23 -4.96
CA GLY A 40 -2.85 -10.82 -4.99
C GLY A 40 -3.18 -10.23 -3.61
N GLY A 41 -3.50 -11.06 -2.62
CA GLY A 41 -3.83 -10.63 -1.27
C GLY A 41 -5.01 -9.67 -1.25
N LYS A 42 -4.79 -8.39 -0.91
CA LYS A 42 -5.83 -7.36 -0.96
C LYS A 42 -6.33 -7.09 -2.38
N ALA A 43 -5.50 -7.24 -3.41
CA ALA A 43 -5.88 -7.08 -4.81
C ALA A 43 -6.56 -8.36 -5.32
N ARG A 44 -7.79 -8.59 -4.86
CA ARG A 44 -8.59 -9.79 -5.15
C ARG A 44 -9.90 -9.43 -5.85
N ARG A 45 -10.53 -10.46 -6.41
CA ARG A 45 -11.85 -10.37 -7.03
C ARG A 45 -12.83 -11.26 -6.26
N LEU A 46 -14.03 -10.76 -5.99
CA LEU A 46 -15.08 -11.51 -5.30
C LEU A 46 -16.34 -11.59 -6.18
N PRO A 47 -17.06 -12.72 -6.18
CA PRO A 47 -18.27 -12.87 -6.96
C PRO A 47 -19.42 -12.07 -6.34
N VAL A 48 -20.16 -11.36 -7.20
CA VAL A 48 -21.42 -10.68 -6.92
C VAL A 48 -22.32 -10.94 -8.12
N ASP A 49 -23.48 -11.56 -7.90
CA ASP A 49 -24.42 -11.86 -8.99
C ASP A 49 -23.77 -12.63 -10.16
N GLY A 50 -22.92 -13.62 -9.84
CA GLY A 50 -22.17 -14.42 -10.82
C GLY A 50 -21.01 -13.70 -11.52
N VAL A 51 -20.81 -12.40 -11.28
CA VAL A 51 -19.75 -11.58 -11.88
C VAL A 51 -18.65 -11.28 -10.86
N GLY A 52 -17.39 -11.33 -11.28
CA GLY A 52 -16.27 -11.01 -10.41
C GLY A 52 -15.99 -9.49 -10.34
N VAL A 53 -16.15 -8.92 -9.15
CA VAL A 53 -15.89 -7.51 -8.82
C VAL A 53 -14.57 -7.38 -8.07
N ASP A 54 -13.68 -6.49 -8.52
CA ASP A 54 -12.43 -6.22 -7.80
C ASP A 54 -12.76 -5.62 -6.42
N ALA A 55 -12.18 -6.17 -5.36
CA ALA A 55 -12.53 -5.90 -3.96
C ALA A 55 -11.41 -5.21 -3.18
N GLY A 56 -10.39 -4.74 -3.88
CA GLY A 56 -9.10 -4.34 -3.33
C GLY A 56 -8.77 -2.88 -3.61
N PRO A 57 -7.47 -2.57 -3.81
CA PRO A 57 -7.07 -1.29 -4.36
C PRO A 57 -7.72 -1.07 -5.73
N THR A 58 -8.01 0.18 -6.05
CA THR A 58 -8.66 0.60 -7.30
C THR A 58 -7.78 1.46 -8.19
N VAL A 59 -6.78 2.12 -7.59
CA VAL A 59 -5.89 3.07 -8.24
C VAL A 59 -4.51 2.45 -8.42
N PHE A 60 -3.95 2.58 -9.61
CA PHE A 60 -2.59 2.16 -9.94
C PHE A 60 -1.78 3.37 -10.41
N THR A 61 -0.77 3.72 -9.63
CA THR A 61 0.18 4.84 -9.85
C THR A 61 1.61 4.30 -9.79
N LEU A 62 2.62 5.12 -10.09
CA LEU A 62 4.04 4.72 -10.04
C LEU A 62 4.32 3.42 -10.81
N ARG A 63 3.82 3.35 -12.05
CA ARG A 63 3.98 2.19 -12.96
C ARG A 63 5.46 1.77 -13.10
N ASP A 64 6.37 2.74 -13.06
CA ASP A 64 7.82 2.54 -13.15
C ASP A 64 8.38 1.55 -12.13
N VAL A 65 7.75 1.44 -10.96
CA VAL A 65 8.12 0.46 -9.92
C VAL A 65 7.95 -0.95 -10.45
N PHE A 66 6.84 -1.22 -11.13
CA PHE A 66 6.55 -2.54 -11.71
C PHE A 66 7.39 -2.77 -12.96
N ASP A 67 7.54 -1.78 -13.85
CA ASP A 67 8.42 -1.89 -15.02
C ASP A 67 9.85 -2.28 -14.60
N THR A 68 10.36 -1.68 -13.51
CA THR A 68 11.69 -2.03 -12.95
C THR A 68 11.76 -3.47 -12.46
N ILE A 69 10.69 -3.98 -11.83
CA ILE A 69 10.63 -5.36 -11.30
C ILE A 69 10.59 -6.37 -12.44
N PHE A 70 9.74 -6.16 -13.45
CA PHE A 70 9.65 -7.02 -14.62
C PHE A 70 10.99 -7.05 -15.37
N ARG A 71 11.62 -5.88 -15.58
CA ARG A 71 12.92 -5.79 -16.24
C ARG A 71 14.05 -6.48 -15.48
N ALA A 72 14.03 -6.39 -14.15
CA ALA A 72 14.97 -7.13 -13.31
C ALA A 72 14.81 -8.66 -13.41
N CYS A 73 13.66 -9.13 -13.91
CA CYS A 73 13.39 -10.52 -14.23
C CYS A 73 13.50 -10.82 -15.74
N GLY A 74 14.03 -9.90 -16.55
CA GLY A 74 14.20 -10.08 -18.00
C GLY A 74 12.89 -10.08 -18.80
N SER A 75 11.86 -9.37 -18.34
CA SER A 75 10.56 -9.24 -19.00
C SER A 75 10.11 -7.78 -19.02
N GLU A 76 9.09 -7.42 -19.82
CA GLU A 76 8.41 -6.13 -19.70
C GLU A 76 6.98 -6.30 -19.15
N LEU A 77 6.44 -5.28 -18.48
CA LEU A 77 5.09 -5.34 -17.87
C LEU A 77 3.99 -5.54 -18.93
N ASP A 78 4.13 -4.86 -20.07
CA ASP A 78 3.15 -4.86 -21.16
C ASP A 78 3.02 -6.21 -21.85
N ASP A 79 3.98 -7.13 -21.67
CA ASP A 79 3.89 -8.52 -22.17
C ASP A 79 2.87 -9.37 -21.39
N HIS A 80 2.48 -8.92 -20.19
CA HIS A 80 1.62 -9.70 -19.28
C HIS A 80 0.28 -9.05 -19.00
N VAL A 81 0.23 -7.72 -18.97
CA VAL A 81 -1.00 -6.97 -18.72
C VAL A 81 -1.05 -5.72 -19.61
N ARG A 82 -2.24 -5.43 -20.14
CA ARG A 82 -2.45 -4.20 -20.89
C ARG A 82 -2.74 -3.05 -19.93
N VAL A 83 -1.88 -2.04 -19.96
CA VAL A 83 -1.96 -0.86 -19.09
C VAL A 83 -2.18 0.39 -19.95
N ARG A 84 -3.16 1.22 -19.59
CA ARG A 84 -3.48 2.47 -20.30
C ARG A 84 -3.55 3.65 -19.32
N PRO A 85 -3.04 4.83 -19.66
CA PRO A 85 -3.24 6.01 -18.81
C PRO A 85 -4.74 6.36 -18.77
N ALA A 86 -5.23 6.73 -17.60
CA ALA A 86 -6.56 7.32 -17.44
C ALA A 86 -6.53 8.77 -17.94
N GLU A 87 -7.54 9.21 -18.67
CA GLU A 87 -7.66 10.62 -19.08
C GLU A 87 -8.20 11.48 -17.93
N THR A 88 -9.25 11.00 -17.29
CA THR A 88 -9.84 11.59 -16.08
C THR A 88 -9.34 10.80 -14.87
N LEU A 89 -8.66 11.48 -13.95
CA LEU A 89 -8.14 10.86 -12.72
C LEU A 89 -9.28 10.53 -11.76
N ALA A 90 -10.19 11.49 -11.53
CA ALA A 90 -11.39 11.29 -10.74
C ALA A 90 -12.41 12.41 -10.97
N ARG A 91 -13.69 12.04 -10.85
CA ARG A 91 -14.82 12.97 -10.76
C ARG A 91 -15.19 13.20 -9.30
N HIS A 92 -15.38 14.46 -8.91
CA HIS A 92 -15.77 14.86 -7.57
C HIS A 92 -17.12 15.55 -7.61
N ALA A 93 -18.00 15.25 -6.67
CA ALA A 93 -19.32 15.86 -6.56
C ALA A 93 -19.64 16.22 -5.11
N TRP A 94 -20.24 17.39 -4.90
CA TRP A 94 -20.75 17.84 -3.60
C TRP A 94 -22.27 17.80 -3.54
N ASN A 95 -22.92 18.13 -4.66
CA ASN A 95 -24.35 18.01 -4.88
C ASN A 95 -24.63 17.78 -6.38
N ALA A 96 -25.89 17.88 -6.80
CA ALA A 96 -26.30 17.66 -8.18
C ALA A 96 -25.64 18.63 -9.18
N ASP A 97 -25.28 19.84 -8.77
CA ASP A 97 -24.80 20.91 -9.66
C ASP A 97 -23.30 21.22 -9.48
N GLU A 98 -22.73 20.87 -8.33
CA GLU A 98 -21.32 21.13 -8.01
C GLU A 98 -20.45 19.90 -8.27
N ARG A 99 -19.77 19.92 -9.41
CA ARG A 99 -18.92 18.81 -9.88
C ARG A 99 -17.58 19.32 -10.41
N LEU A 100 -16.52 18.57 -10.13
CA LEU A 100 -15.16 18.86 -10.58
C LEU A 100 -14.45 17.59 -11.03
N ASP A 101 -14.01 17.57 -12.29
CA ASP A 101 -13.15 16.52 -12.81
C ASP A 101 -11.68 16.94 -12.68
N LEU A 102 -10.84 16.03 -12.19
CA LEU A 102 -9.39 16.15 -12.31
C LEU A 102 -8.89 15.29 -13.46
N PHE A 103 -7.95 15.81 -14.22
CA PHE A 103 -7.43 15.23 -15.46
C PHE A 103 -5.95 14.87 -15.32
N ALA A 104 -5.52 13.89 -16.11
CA ALA A 104 -4.10 13.52 -16.18
C ALA A 104 -3.23 14.67 -16.71
N ASP A 105 -3.80 15.55 -17.54
CA ASP A 105 -3.18 16.82 -17.88
C ASP A 105 -3.39 17.84 -16.74
N PRO A 106 -2.31 18.27 -16.06
CA PRO A 106 -2.45 19.20 -14.96
C PRO A 106 -2.91 20.61 -15.38
N ALA A 107 -2.69 21.02 -16.63
CA ALA A 107 -3.17 22.31 -17.12
C ALA A 107 -4.70 22.29 -17.27
N ARG A 108 -5.27 21.19 -17.77
CA ARG A 108 -6.73 20.99 -17.82
C ARG A 108 -7.36 20.95 -16.43
N SER A 109 -6.67 20.34 -15.46
CA SER A 109 -7.13 20.36 -14.06
C SER A 109 -7.14 21.77 -13.47
N GLU A 110 -6.12 22.58 -13.79
CA GLU A 110 -6.04 23.97 -13.35
C GLU A 110 -7.15 24.83 -13.96
N GLU A 111 -7.42 24.67 -15.25
CA GLU A 111 -8.53 25.32 -15.96
C GLU A 111 -9.88 24.94 -15.33
N ALA A 112 -10.14 23.64 -15.15
CA ALA A 112 -11.38 23.16 -14.53
C ALA A 112 -11.57 23.67 -13.09
N ILE A 113 -10.50 23.79 -12.31
CA ILE A 113 -10.55 24.41 -10.97
C ILE A 113 -10.84 25.91 -11.08
N GLY A 114 -10.27 26.59 -12.07
CA GLY A 114 -10.54 28.00 -12.36
C GLY A 114 -12.00 28.26 -12.70
N ASP A 115 -12.60 27.42 -13.53
CA ASP A 115 -14.02 27.50 -13.90
C ASP A 115 -14.94 27.18 -12.71
N PHE A 116 -14.54 26.21 -11.87
CA PHE A 116 -15.35 25.74 -10.75
C PHE A 116 -15.32 26.67 -9.52
N ALA A 117 -14.15 27.26 -9.21
CA ALA A 117 -13.91 27.98 -7.95
C ALA A 117 -13.18 29.34 -8.14
N GLY A 118 -12.98 29.78 -9.39
CA GLY A 118 -12.40 31.07 -9.73
C GLY A 118 -10.88 31.07 -9.89
N ALA A 119 -10.36 32.17 -10.43
CA ALA A 119 -8.94 32.31 -10.76
C ALA A 119 -7.99 32.16 -9.55
N ASP A 120 -8.46 32.49 -8.35
CA ASP A 120 -7.68 32.39 -7.11
C ASP A 120 -7.44 30.92 -6.73
N ALA A 121 -8.47 30.08 -6.91
CA ALA A 121 -8.36 28.64 -6.72
C ALA A 121 -7.38 27.99 -7.71
N ALA A 122 -7.38 28.43 -8.98
CA ALA A 122 -6.40 27.97 -9.97
C ALA A 122 -4.96 28.34 -9.58
N ARG A 123 -4.74 29.56 -9.06
CA ARG A 123 -3.42 29.96 -8.51
C ARG A 123 -3.04 29.13 -7.28
N GLY A 124 -4.00 28.86 -6.41
CA GLY A 124 -3.84 27.96 -5.26
C GLY A 124 -3.44 26.55 -5.67
N TYR A 125 -4.06 26.00 -6.72
CA TYR A 125 -3.71 24.69 -7.27
C TYR A 125 -2.27 24.65 -7.82
N ARG A 126 -1.83 25.70 -8.52
CA ARG A 126 -0.43 25.79 -8.98
C ARG A 126 0.56 25.78 -7.81
N SER A 127 0.33 26.58 -6.78
CA SER A 127 1.23 26.63 -5.62
C SER A 127 1.24 25.29 -4.86
N PHE A 128 0.06 24.70 -4.66
CA PHE A 128 -0.08 23.36 -4.06
C PHE A 128 0.68 22.29 -4.83
N ARG A 129 0.55 22.26 -6.17
CA ARG A 129 1.25 21.30 -7.02
C ARG A 129 2.76 21.44 -6.94
N ALA A 130 3.27 22.66 -6.92
CA ALA A 130 4.70 22.92 -6.80
C ALA A 130 5.23 22.41 -5.45
N GLU A 131 4.52 22.68 -4.35
CA GLU A 131 4.91 22.19 -3.03
C GLU A 131 4.83 20.65 -2.93
N ALA A 132 3.74 20.04 -3.41
CA ALA A 132 3.58 18.59 -3.42
C ALA A 132 4.64 17.87 -4.27
N ALA A 133 5.02 18.46 -5.43
CA ALA A 133 6.10 17.95 -6.28
C ALA A 133 7.46 18.01 -5.57
N HIS A 134 7.76 19.15 -4.94
CA HIS A 134 9.01 19.34 -4.23
C HIS A 134 9.15 18.36 -3.05
N ILE A 135 8.08 18.16 -2.27
CA ILE A 135 8.04 17.15 -1.19
C ILE A 135 8.29 15.75 -1.77
N PHE A 136 7.67 15.41 -2.90
CA PHE A 136 7.86 14.11 -3.55
C PHE A 136 9.32 13.89 -3.99
N GLU A 137 9.91 14.85 -4.70
CA GLU A 137 11.29 14.78 -5.19
C GLU A 137 12.30 14.57 -4.04
N LEU A 138 12.07 15.23 -2.91
CA LEU A 138 12.88 15.06 -1.71
C LEU A 138 12.76 13.66 -1.12
N LEU A 139 11.56 13.10 -1.04
CA LEU A 139 11.28 11.86 -0.31
C LEU A 139 11.42 10.58 -1.16
N ASP A 140 11.19 10.63 -2.47
CA ASP A 140 11.19 9.45 -3.34
C ASP A 140 12.53 8.70 -3.30
N GLN A 141 13.62 9.42 -3.59
CA GLN A 141 14.96 8.84 -3.68
C GLN A 141 15.66 8.68 -2.33
N THR A 142 15.23 9.40 -1.29
CA THR A 142 15.90 9.41 0.02
C THR A 142 15.23 8.49 1.05
N LEU A 143 13.91 8.31 0.93
CA LEU A 143 13.09 7.57 1.88
C LEU A 143 12.32 6.41 1.24
N LEU A 144 11.56 6.65 0.16
CA LEU A 144 10.61 5.66 -0.38
C LEU A 144 11.33 4.47 -1.04
N ARG A 145 12.30 4.75 -1.93
CA ARG A 145 13.03 3.71 -2.69
C ARG A 145 14.24 3.14 -1.94
N GLN A 146 14.50 3.65 -0.75
CA GLN A 146 15.63 3.27 0.09
C GLN A 146 15.17 2.46 1.31
N GLY A 147 16.12 1.75 1.94
CA GLY A 147 15.84 1.05 3.20
C GLY A 147 15.40 2.03 4.29
N LYS A 148 14.60 1.55 5.25
CA LYS A 148 14.07 2.35 6.35
C LYS A 148 15.14 3.20 7.05
N VAL A 149 14.82 4.46 7.33
CA VAL A 149 15.61 5.30 8.24
C VAL A 149 15.16 5.07 9.68
N PHE A 150 16.08 4.79 10.58
CA PHE A 150 15.77 4.57 12.01
C PHE A 150 16.03 5.81 12.87
N TRP A 151 16.83 6.76 12.38
CA TRP A 151 17.24 7.93 13.15
C TRP A 151 17.41 9.18 12.25
N PRO A 152 16.96 10.39 12.67
CA PRO A 152 16.90 11.57 11.78
C PRO A 152 18.23 11.98 11.11
N PRO A 153 19.40 11.88 11.76
CA PRO A 153 20.68 12.16 11.11
C PRO A 153 21.06 11.22 9.96
N GLN A 154 20.55 9.99 9.92
CA GLN A 154 20.72 9.12 8.74
C GLN A 154 19.94 9.66 7.54
N PHE A 155 18.77 10.28 7.78
CA PHE A 155 18.01 10.96 6.74
C PHE A 155 18.75 12.20 6.25
N ILE A 156 19.29 13.02 7.16
CA ILE A 156 20.16 14.17 6.81
C ILE A 156 21.35 13.74 5.95
N LYS A 157 22.02 12.64 6.32
CA LYS A 157 23.14 12.10 5.52
C LYS A 157 22.70 11.70 4.11
N ARG A 158 21.48 11.18 3.94
CA ARG A 158 20.93 10.79 2.64
C ARG A 158 20.48 11.97 1.79
N LEU A 159 19.90 13.00 2.40
CA LEU A 159 19.60 14.26 1.70
C LEU A 159 20.88 14.95 1.22
N GLY A 160 21.97 14.80 1.97
CA GLY A 160 23.20 15.53 1.75
C GLY A 160 23.15 16.93 2.38
N LEU A 161 24.32 17.44 2.79
CA LEU A 161 24.43 18.73 3.47
C LEU A 161 23.92 19.90 2.63
N SER A 162 23.97 19.79 1.29
CA SER A 162 23.51 20.81 0.36
C SER A 162 21.99 21.00 0.33
N ARG A 163 21.21 20.01 0.77
CA ARG A 163 19.73 20.04 0.77
C ARG A 163 19.13 20.11 2.18
N ILE A 164 19.94 20.37 3.20
CA ILE A 164 19.48 20.39 4.60
C ILE A 164 18.49 21.53 4.84
N GLY A 165 18.63 22.65 4.12
CA GLY A 165 17.72 23.79 4.16
C GLY A 165 16.33 23.48 3.60
N GLU A 166 16.21 22.43 2.78
CA GLU A 166 14.95 21.99 2.18
C GLU A 166 14.13 21.10 3.15
N MET A 167 14.66 20.79 4.35
CA MET A 167 13.93 20.00 5.36
C MET A 167 12.70 20.73 5.92
N SER A 168 12.72 22.06 5.99
CA SER A 168 11.55 22.85 6.39
C SER A 168 10.42 22.73 5.37
N ALA A 169 10.74 22.59 4.08
CA ALA A 169 9.77 22.44 3.00
C ALA A 169 8.98 21.13 3.08
N ILE A 170 9.49 20.12 3.79
CA ILE A 170 8.78 18.85 4.05
C ILE A 170 7.67 19.05 5.09
N ARG A 171 7.67 20.17 5.83
CA ARG A 171 6.67 20.54 6.86
C ARG A 171 6.18 19.37 7.73
N PRO A 172 7.08 18.52 8.28
CA PRO A 172 6.67 17.26 8.88
C PRO A 172 5.86 17.43 10.18
N TYR A 173 5.93 18.61 10.81
CA TYR A 173 5.24 18.94 12.05
C TYR A 173 3.90 19.66 11.83
N GLU A 174 3.59 20.05 10.60
CA GLU A 174 2.35 20.74 10.27
C GLU A 174 1.28 19.76 9.83
N LYS A 175 0.04 20.04 10.20
CA LYS A 175 -1.12 19.24 9.83
C LYS A 175 -1.50 19.54 8.38
N MET A 176 -1.77 18.50 7.61
CA MET A 176 -2.16 18.59 6.21
C MET A 176 -3.33 19.54 6.00
N TRP A 177 -4.38 19.44 6.85
CA TRP A 177 -5.52 20.34 6.77
C TRP A 177 -5.12 21.82 6.88
N THR A 178 -4.19 22.17 7.75
CA THR A 178 -3.72 23.55 7.94
C THR A 178 -3.02 24.07 6.68
N VAL A 179 -2.05 23.32 6.16
CA VAL A 179 -1.27 23.72 4.97
C VAL A 179 -2.16 23.84 3.74
N LEU A 180 -3.14 22.95 3.57
CA LEU A 180 -4.11 23.08 2.48
C LEU A 180 -4.91 24.40 2.52
N GLY A 181 -5.13 24.96 3.71
CA GLY A 181 -5.79 26.25 3.88
C GLY A 181 -4.93 27.45 3.42
N GLU A 182 -3.62 27.27 3.28
CA GLU A 182 -2.72 28.29 2.71
C GLU A 182 -2.85 28.36 1.18
N HIS A 183 -3.22 27.24 0.54
CA HIS A 183 -3.39 27.16 -0.91
C HIS A 183 -4.84 27.40 -1.36
N PHE A 184 -5.83 26.95 -0.59
CA PHE A 184 -7.23 26.94 -1.01
C PHE A 184 -8.12 27.70 -0.02
N THR A 185 -8.67 28.82 -0.47
CA THR A 185 -9.75 29.52 0.23
C THR A 185 -11.10 28.81 0.08
N ASP A 186 -11.31 28.15 -1.07
CA ASP A 186 -12.52 27.35 -1.30
C ASP A 186 -12.49 26.07 -0.43
N PRO A 187 -13.47 25.87 0.47
CA PRO A 187 -13.49 24.71 1.37
C PRO A 187 -13.62 23.38 0.63
N ARG A 188 -14.23 23.35 -0.56
CA ARG A 188 -14.42 22.15 -1.39
C ARG A 188 -13.08 21.65 -1.91
N LEU A 189 -12.19 22.55 -2.34
CA LEU A 189 -10.84 22.17 -2.77
C LEU A 189 -9.97 21.71 -1.60
N ARG A 190 -10.07 22.37 -0.43
CA ARG A 190 -9.42 21.91 0.80
C ARG A 190 -9.87 20.50 1.17
N GLN A 191 -11.17 20.22 1.06
CA GLN A 191 -11.73 18.89 1.27
C GLN A 191 -11.21 17.87 0.24
N LEU A 192 -11.23 18.22 -1.05
CA LEU A 192 -10.75 17.37 -2.14
C LEU A 192 -9.32 16.91 -1.86
N TYR A 193 -8.41 17.87 -1.65
CA TYR A 193 -7.00 17.52 -1.43
C TYR A 193 -6.76 16.94 -0.04
N GLY A 194 -7.56 17.27 0.97
CA GLY A 194 -7.52 16.62 2.28
C GLY A 194 -7.82 15.12 2.21
N ARG A 195 -8.64 14.68 1.26
CA ARG A 195 -8.96 13.27 1.02
C ARG A 195 -7.73 12.40 0.82
N TYR A 196 -6.62 12.90 0.29
CA TYR A 196 -5.43 12.07 0.10
C TYR A 196 -4.84 11.51 1.41
N ALA A 197 -5.19 12.06 2.58
CA ALA A 197 -4.87 11.44 3.87
C ALA A 197 -5.48 10.02 4.00
N THR A 198 -6.64 9.77 3.39
CA THR A 198 -7.33 8.48 3.42
C THR A 198 -6.62 7.40 2.60
N TYR A 199 -5.73 7.75 1.66
CA TYR A 199 -4.90 6.79 0.89
C TYR A 199 -3.90 6.07 1.81
N CYS A 200 -3.61 6.65 2.97
CA CYS A 200 -2.83 6.04 4.05
C CYS A 200 -3.69 5.69 5.27
N GLY A 201 -5.02 5.69 5.13
CA GLY A 201 -6.00 5.51 6.20
C GLY A 201 -5.76 6.41 7.38
N SER A 202 -5.58 7.71 7.14
CA SER A 202 -5.35 8.73 8.17
C SER A 202 -6.39 9.84 8.07
N SER A 203 -6.60 10.55 9.17
CA SER A 203 -7.43 11.78 9.19
C SER A 203 -6.63 12.94 8.60
N PRO A 204 -7.20 13.78 7.70
CA PRO A 204 -6.51 14.98 7.21
C PRO A 204 -6.23 16.00 8.32
N PHE A 205 -6.99 15.93 9.42
CA PHE A 205 -6.82 16.79 10.59
C PHE A 205 -5.64 16.37 11.47
N ASP A 206 -5.09 15.16 11.30
CA ASP A 206 -3.98 14.62 12.11
C ASP A 206 -2.78 14.16 11.27
N ALA A 207 -2.99 13.95 9.98
CA ALA A 207 -1.95 13.62 9.03
C ALA A 207 -0.95 14.77 8.86
N PRO A 208 0.35 14.48 8.71
CA PRO A 208 1.35 15.49 8.39
C PRO A 208 1.17 16.00 6.95
N ALA A 209 1.56 17.25 6.70
CA ALA A 209 1.51 17.88 5.38
C ALA A 209 2.34 17.13 4.31
N THR A 210 3.30 16.30 4.72
CA THR A 210 4.04 15.43 3.79
C THR A 210 3.14 14.53 2.93
N LEU A 211 1.94 14.17 3.40
CA LEU A 211 1.02 13.34 2.61
C LEU A 211 0.45 14.05 1.37
N MET A 212 0.65 15.37 1.23
CA MET A 212 0.30 16.09 -0.01
C MET A 212 1.03 15.53 -1.23
N LEU A 213 2.20 14.89 -1.06
CA LEU A 213 2.91 14.22 -2.16
C LEU A 213 2.05 13.17 -2.87
N ILE A 214 1.04 12.59 -2.19
CA ILE A 214 0.16 11.58 -2.79
C ILE A 214 -0.65 12.20 -3.94
N ALA A 215 -1.07 13.47 -3.80
CA ALA A 215 -1.72 14.19 -4.88
C ALA A 215 -0.79 14.37 -6.09
N HIS A 216 0.49 14.64 -5.85
CA HIS A 216 1.48 14.70 -6.92
C HIS A 216 1.68 13.34 -7.60
N VAL A 217 1.77 12.25 -6.82
CA VAL A 217 1.88 10.88 -7.35
C VAL A 217 0.67 10.51 -8.22
N GLU A 218 -0.54 10.89 -7.82
CA GLU A 218 -1.74 10.66 -8.65
C GLU A 218 -1.71 11.51 -9.93
N ALA A 219 -1.27 12.77 -9.82
CA ALA A 219 -1.15 13.69 -10.96
C ALA A 219 -0.06 13.28 -11.96
N GLN A 220 0.95 12.50 -11.56
CA GLN A 220 1.92 11.90 -12.49
C GLN A 220 1.30 10.81 -13.38
N GLY A 221 0.13 10.30 -13.01
CA GLY A 221 -0.66 9.40 -13.84
C GLY A 221 -1.30 8.28 -13.04
N VAL A 222 -2.59 8.09 -13.28
CA VAL A 222 -3.35 6.89 -12.90
C VAL A 222 -3.44 6.00 -14.13
N TRP A 223 -3.21 4.70 -13.96
CA TRP A 223 -3.31 3.75 -15.06
C TRP A 223 -4.41 2.71 -14.81
N LEU A 224 -5.07 2.36 -15.91
CA LEU A 224 -6.11 1.36 -16.00
C LEU A 224 -5.47 0.07 -16.48
N ILE A 225 -5.71 -1.02 -15.75
CA ILE A 225 -5.26 -2.36 -16.12
C ILE A 225 -6.46 -3.14 -16.66
N ASP A 226 -6.36 -3.61 -17.91
CA ASP A 226 -7.37 -4.49 -18.47
C ASP A 226 -7.41 -5.79 -17.64
N GLY A 227 -8.62 -6.23 -17.27
CA GLY A 227 -8.78 -7.33 -16.31
C GLY A 227 -8.58 -6.93 -14.84
N GLY A 228 -8.36 -5.64 -14.55
CA GLY A 228 -8.35 -5.09 -13.21
C GLY A 228 -7.07 -5.38 -12.42
N LEU A 229 -7.03 -4.95 -11.17
CA LEU A 229 -5.80 -5.02 -10.36
C LEU A 229 -5.45 -6.44 -9.89
N SER A 230 -6.42 -7.36 -9.91
CA SER A 230 -6.14 -8.79 -9.71
C SER A 230 -5.30 -9.39 -10.85
N ALA A 231 -5.42 -8.88 -12.09
CA ALA A 231 -4.64 -9.36 -13.22
C ALA A 231 -3.13 -9.11 -13.04
N LEU A 232 -2.76 -7.99 -12.42
CA LEU A 232 -1.38 -7.71 -12.05
C LEU A 232 -0.82 -8.72 -11.04
N GLY A 233 -1.64 -9.16 -10.07
CA GLY A 233 -1.26 -10.20 -9.13
C GLY A 233 -0.98 -11.54 -9.82
N ALA A 234 -1.83 -11.93 -10.77
CA ALA A 234 -1.64 -13.12 -11.59
C ALA A 234 -0.38 -13.01 -12.48
N ALA A 235 -0.15 -11.85 -13.10
CA ALA A 235 1.05 -11.60 -13.89
C ALA A 235 2.34 -11.73 -13.08
N LEU A 236 2.37 -11.19 -11.86
CA LEU A 236 3.53 -11.31 -10.96
C LEU A 236 3.74 -12.75 -10.47
N GLN A 237 2.67 -13.51 -10.21
CA GLN A 237 2.79 -14.95 -9.96
C GLN A 237 3.46 -15.63 -11.16
N LYS A 238 2.95 -15.40 -12.37
CA LYS A 238 3.48 -16.03 -13.59
C LYS A 238 4.94 -15.67 -13.85
N LEU A 239 5.29 -14.41 -13.60
CA LEU A 239 6.67 -13.94 -13.66
C LEU A 239 7.54 -14.75 -12.68
N GLY A 240 7.12 -14.90 -11.42
CA GLY A 240 7.85 -15.68 -10.43
C GLY A 240 7.99 -17.16 -10.78
N GLU A 241 6.94 -17.80 -11.28
CA GLU A 241 6.99 -19.19 -11.77
C GLU A 241 8.01 -19.36 -12.90
N THR A 242 8.05 -18.41 -13.84
CA THR A 242 9.00 -18.41 -14.97
C THR A 242 10.45 -18.31 -14.49
N GLN A 243 10.68 -17.64 -13.36
CA GLN A 243 11.99 -17.57 -12.69
C GLN A 243 12.30 -18.77 -11.79
N GLY A 244 11.36 -19.71 -11.61
CA GLY A 244 11.53 -20.92 -10.81
C GLY A 244 10.99 -20.85 -9.37
N ALA A 245 10.17 -19.84 -9.03
CA ALA A 245 9.45 -19.82 -7.76
C ALA A 245 8.31 -20.86 -7.74
N SER A 246 8.10 -21.48 -6.57
CA SER A 246 6.99 -22.41 -6.33
C SER A 246 5.90 -21.77 -5.47
N TYR A 247 4.64 -22.09 -5.73
CA TYR A 247 3.48 -21.52 -5.03
C TYR A 247 2.63 -22.62 -4.40
N ARG A 248 2.21 -22.41 -3.15
CA ARG A 248 1.34 -23.31 -2.38
C ARG A 248 0.15 -22.53 -1.85
N PHE A 249 -0.97 -22.65 -2.53
CA PHE A 249 -2.24 -22.00 -2.19
C PHE A 249 -3.09 -22.89 -1.27
N GLY A 250 -4.08 -22.29 -0.59
CA GLY A 250 -4.99 -23.01 0.30
C GLY A 250 -4.37 -23.51 1.60
N HIS A 251 -3.20 -23.00 1.97
CA HIS A 251 -2.49 -23.40 3.20
C HIS A 251 -2.07 -22.19 4.01
N ALA A 252 -2.58 -22.09 5.24
CA ALA A 252 -2.12 -21.08 6.17
C ALA A 252 -0.81 -21.50 6.84
N VAL A 253 0.12 -20.55 6.99
CA VAL A 253 1.29 -20.73 7.87
C VAL A 253 0.85 -20.46 9.30
N THR A 254 1.01 -21.44 10.17
CA THR A 254 0.59 -21.37 11.58
C THR A 254 1.75 -21.09 12.52
N ARG A 255 2.98 -21.46 12.13
CA ARG A 255 4.18 -21.24 12.92
C ARG A 255 5.39 -20.91 12.05
N ILE A 256 6.16 -19.92 12.47
CA ILE A 256 7.54 -19.71 12.01
C ILE A 256 8.47 -20.21 13.12
N GLU A 257 9.38 -21.10 12.77
CA GLU A 257 10.22 -21.79 13.73
C GLU A 257 11.62 -21.19 13.76
N THR A 258 12.22 -21.20 14.96
CA THR A 258 13.59 -20.76 15.14
C THR A 258 14.47 -21.83 15.78
N ASN A 259 15.73 -21.91 15.35
CA ASN A 259 16.77 -22.69 15.97
C ASN A 259 17.93 -21.77 16.36
N ARG A 260 18.35 -21.82 17.63
CA ARG A 260 19.37 -20.92 18.20
C ARG A 260 19.09 -19.43 17.90
N GLY A 261 17.81 -19.05 17.92
CA GLY A 261 17.35 -17.68 17.69
C GLY A 261 17.37 -17.21 16.23
N ARG A 262 17.64 -18.08 15.25
CA ARG A 262 17.56 -17.83 13.80
C ARG A 262 16.39 -18.62 13.21
N VAL A 263 15.76 -18.11 12.16
CA VAL A 263 14.75 -18.86 11.39
C VAL A 263 15.30 -20.23 10.93
N SER A 264 14.47 -21.26 11.04
CA SER A 264 14.78 -22.62 10.54
C SER A 264 13.72 -23.19 9.60
N GLY A 265 12.51 -22.64 9.57
CA GLY A 265 11.44 -23.15 8.74
C GLY A 265 10.07 -22.61 9.16
N ILE A 266 9.03 -23.19 8.57
CA ILE A 266 7.64 -22.89 8.87
C ILE A 266 6.82 -24.17 9.00
N THR A 267 5.69 -24.07 9.70
CA THR A 267 4.68 -25.12 9.82
C THR A 267 3.36 -24.62 9.25
N LEU A 268 2.71 -25.47 8.45
CA LEU A 268 1.42 -25.19 7.83
C LEU A 268 0.25 -25.65 8.71
N ASP A 269 -0.96 -25.25 8.35
CA ASP A 269 -2.22 -25.67 8.99
C ASP A 269 -2.50 -27.17 8.94
N ASN A 270 -2.02 -27.86 7.90
CA ASN A 270 -2.08 -29.31 7.77
C ASN A 270 -0.98 -30.06 8.55
N GLY A 271 -0.14 -29.34 9.30
CA GLY A 271 0.98 -29.90 10.08
C GLY A 271 2.26 -30.15 9.30
N GLU A 272 2.29 -29.90 7.99
CA GLU A 272 3.50 -30.03 7.19
C GLU A 272 4.56 -29.00 7.60
N HIS A 273 5.82 -29.46 7.69
CA HIS A 273 6.97 -28.61 7.95
C HIS A 273 7.76 -28.33 6.67
N ILE A 274 8.08 -27.07 6.43
CA ILE A 274 8.95 -26.62 5.34
C ILE A 274 10.19 -25.97 5.94
N ALA A 275 11.33 -26.65 5.84
CA ALA A 275 12.62 -26.09 6.24
C ALA A 275 12.97 -24.87 5.37
N ALA A 276 13.53 -23.82 5.96
CA ALA A 276 13.88 -22.59 5.24
C ALA A 276 15.08 -21.88 5.88
N ASP A 277 15.99 -21.38 5.06
CA ASP A 277 17.13 -20.58 5.53
C ASP A 277 16.71 -19.15 5.89
N ARG A 278 15.68 -18.65 5.19
CA ARG A 278 15.14 -17.30 5.31
C ARG A 278 13.61 -17.33 5.13
N VAL A 279 12.92 -16.48 5.87
CA VAL A 279 11.47 -16.30 5.75
C VAL A 279 11.14 -14.81 5.55
N ILE A 280 10.31 -14.51 4.55
CA ILE A 280 9.69 -13.19 4.36
C ILE A 280 8.23 -13.28 4.80
N VAL A 281 7.83 -12.40 5.71
CA VAL A 281 6.44 -12.25 6.14
C VAL A 281 5.83 -11.09 5.38
N ASN A 282 4.95 -11.41 4.42
CA ASN A 282 4.17 -10.46 3.64
C ASN A 282 2.74 -10.35 4.23
N ALA A 283 2.69 -10.11 5.53
CA ALA A 283 1.49 -9.87 6.31
C ALA A 283 1.70 -8.62 7.19
N ASP A 284 0.68 -8.20 7.94
CA ASP A 284 0.89 -7.12 8.90
C ASP A 284 1.90 -7.56 9.98
N PRO A 285 3.00 -6.81 10.22
CA PRO A 285 3.98 -7.17 11.24
C PRO A 285 3.39 -7.32 12.65
N ALA A 286 2.23 -6.73 12.94
CA ALA A 286 1.51 -6.94 14.20
C ALA A 286 1.15 -8.42 14.42
N ALA A 287 0.91 -9.20 13.35
CA ALA A 287 0.62 -10.62 13.43
C ALA A 287 1.79 -11.43 14.02
N LEU A 288 3.04 -10.98 13.80
CA LEU A 288 4.20 -11.56 14.47
C LEU A 288 4.13 -11.27 15.97
N ALA A 289 3.96 -9.99 16.33
CA ALA A 289 3.99 -9.54 17.72
C ALA A 289 2.86 -10.10 18.60
N ASP A 290 1.71 -10.40 17.99
CA ASP A 290 0.55 -11.00 18.67
C ASP A 290 0.59 -12.53 18.69
N GLY A 291 1.60 -13.15 18.05
CA GLY A 291 1.82 -14.61 18.11
C GLY A 291 1.00 -15.42 17.11
N ALA A 292 0.37 -14.78 16.12
CA ALA A 292 -0.41 -15.46 15.08
C ALA A 292 0.45 -16.39 14.19
N LEU A 293 1.77 -16.19 14.19
CA LEU A 293 2.76 -17.02 13.48
C LEU A 293 3.67 -17.77 14.45
N GLY A 294 3.17 -18.05 15.66
CA GLY A 294 3.86 -18.81 16.69
C GLY A 294 4.67 -18.00 17.70
N PRO A 295 5.02 -18.60 18.85
CA PRO A 295 5.64 -17.90 19.98
C PRO A 295 7.07 -17.43 19.71
N ASP A 296 7.85 -18.18 18.92
CA ASP A 296 9.27 -17.95 18.63
C ASP A 296 9.54 -16.56 18.01
N VAL A 297 8.56 -16.01 17.29
CA VAL A 297 8.71 -14.79 16.50
C VAL A 297 7.99 -13.57 17.07
N THR A 298 7.39 -13.67 18.26
CA THR A 298 6.68 -12.58 18.93
C THR A 298 7.51 -11.32 19.17
N ARG A 299 8.83 -11.46 19.32
CA ARG A 299 9.77 -10.34 19.49
C ARG A 299 10.26 -9.71 18.18
N ALA A 300 9.89 -10.26 17.03
CA ALA A 300 10.39 -9.86 15.72
C ALA A 300 9.96 -8.44 15.31
N ALA A 301 8.75 -8.05 15.70
CA ALA A 301 8.13 -6.76 15.38
C ALA A 301 7.50 -6.11 16.64
N GLY A 302 7.12 -4.84 16.53
CA GLY A 302 6.36 -4.15 17.58
C GLY A 302 4.85 -4.41 17.46
N ARG A 303 4.14 -4.40 18.59
CA ARG A 303 2.67 -4.47 18.60
C ARG A 303 2.04 -3.21 18.00
N LEU A 304 0.93 -3.36 17.29
CA LEU A 304 0.12 -2.26 16.79
C LEU A 304 -0.98 -1.93 17.81
N LYS A 305 -0.89 -0.75 18.43
CA LYS A 305 -1.91 -0.28 19.37
C LYS A 305 -3.19 0.10 18.61
N PRO A 306 -4.40 -0.09 19.19
CA PRO A 306 -5.66 0.27 18.54
C PRO A 306 -5.70 1.71 18.03
N ASN A 307 -5.27 2.69 18.82
CA ASN A 307 -5.23 4.10 18.44
C ASN A 307 -4.17 4.48 17.37
N ALA A 308 -3.32 3.53 16.98
CA ALA A 308 -2.31 3.71 15.93
C ALA A 308 -2.70 2.99 14.63
N ARG A 309 -3.84 2.28 14.61
CA ARG A 309 -4.38 1.63 13.42
C ARG A 309 -4.81 2.69 12.40
N SER A 310 -4.55 2.42 11.14
CA SER A 310 -5.17 3.17 10.04
C SER A 310 -6.66 2.88 9.96
N LEU A 311 -7.37 3.70 9.17
CA LEU A 311 -8.78 3.50 8.89
C LEU A 311 -9.05 2.12 8.27
N SER A 312 -10.24 1.61 8.56
CA SER A 312 -10.89 0.53 7.83
C SER A 312 -11.94 1.12 6.87
N ALA A 313 -12.83 0.28 6.34
CA ALA A 313 -13.92 0.72 5.48
C ALA A 313 -15.13 -0.22 5.57
N MET A 314 -16.29 0.33 5.25
CA MET A 314 -17.44 -0.41 4.73
C MET A 314 -17.32 -0.42 3.21
N VAL A 315 -17.32 -1.61 2.60
CA VAL A 315 -17.10 -1.77 1.16
C VAL A 315 -18.22 -2.59 0.54
N TRP A 316 -19.03 -1.95 -0.32
CA TRP A 316 -20.04 -2.64 -1.12
C TRP A 316 -19.42 -3.00 -2.47
N LEU A 317 -19.43 -4.29 -2.78
CA LEU A 317 -19.15 -4.80 -4.11
C LEU A 317 -20.49 -5.03 -4.78
N ALA A 318 -20.80 -4.30 -5.83
CA ALA A 318 -22.11 -4.32 -6.46
C ALA A 318 -22.01 -4.63 -7.95
N ASN A 319 -23.08 -5.19 -8.49
CA ASN A 319 -23.34 -5.30 -9.92
C ASN A 319 -24.69 -4.64 -10.17
N ALA A 320 -24.70 -3.39 -10.60
CA ALA A 320 -25.90 -2.55 -10.57
C ALA A 320 -25.98 -1.59 -11.75
N LYS A 321 -27.20 -1.22 -12.14
CA LYS A 321 -27.41 -0.09 -13.06
C LYS A 321 -27.22 1.23 -12.33
N THR A 322 -26.71 2.22 -13.05
CA THR A 322 -26.49 3.59 -12.55
C THR A 322 -27.14 4.60 -13.50
N SER A 323 -27.71 5.68 -12.94
CA SER A 323 -28.31 6.77 -13.73
C SER A 323 -28.19 8.13 -13.04
N GLY A 324 -28.59 9.20 -13.73
CA GLY A 324 -28.52 10.58 -13.22
C GLY A 324 -27.15 11.22 -13.44
N LEU A 325 -26.15 10.83 -12.64
CA LEU A 325 -24.78 11.35 -12.75
C LEU A 325 -23.92 10.43 -13.63
N PRO A 326 -23.30 10.94 -14.71
CA PRO A 326 -22.45 10.12 -15.56
C PRO A 326 -21.16 9.76 -14.82
N LEU A 327 -21.04 8.52 -14.38
CA LEU A 327 -19.85 8.05 -13.67
C LEU A 327 -18.62 8.01 -14.58
N LYS A 328 -17.48 8.38 -14.00
CA LYS A 328 -16.13 8.09 -14.52
C LYS A 328 -15.61 6.81 -13.88
N ARG A 329 -14.39 6.37 -14.23
CA ARG A 329 -13.75 5.24 -13.54
C ARG A 329 -13.70 5.42 -12.02
N HIS A 330 -13.33 6.61 -11.57
CA HIS A 330 -13.17 6.97 -10.15
C HIS A 330 -14.04 8.17 -9.82
N ASN A 331 -14.86 8.05 -8.78
CA ASN A 331 -15.82 9.09 -8.38
C ASN A 331 -15.79 9.26 -6.86
N VAL A 332 -15.94 10.50 -6.40
CA VAL A 332 -16.02 10.85 -4.98
C VAL A 332 -17.23 11.75 -4.76
N PHE A 333 -18.07 11.37 -3.80
CA PHE A 333 -19.26 12.09 -3.38
C PHE A 333 -19.02 12.59 -1.96
N PHE A 334 -18.77 13.89 -1.81
CA PHE A 334 -18.31 14.45 -0.55
C PHE A 334 -19.43 14.64 0.47
N SER A 335 -19.13 14.32 1.72
CA SER A 335 -19.93 14.75 2.87
C SER A 335 -19.89 16.28 3.00
N PRO A 336 -21.01 16.95 3.34
CA PRO A 336 -21.01 18.38 3.60
C PRO A 336 -20.29 18.75 4.91
N ASP A 337 -20.10 17.80 5.84
CA ASP A 337 -19.40 18.02 7.11
C ASP A 337 -18.26 17.00 7.28
N TYR A 338 -17.12 17.35 6.66
CA TYR A 338 -15.94 16.50 6.67
C TYR A 338 -15.33 16.34 8.06
N ALA A 339 -15.43 17.36 8.93
CA ALA A 339 -14.90 17.26 10.29
C ALA A 339 -15.70 16.26 11.12
N ARG A 340 -17.02 16.28 11.00
CA ARG A 340 -17.90 15.31 11.65
C ARG A 340 -17.67 13.89 11.17
N GLU A 341 -17.43 13.68 9.87
CA GLU A 341 -17.09 12.35 9.33
C GLU A 341 -15.92 11.71 10.08
N PHE A 342 -14.80 12.42 10.24
CA PHE A 342 -13.64 11.89 10.97
C PHE A 342 -13.84 11.85 12.48
N ALA A 343 -14.69 12.71 13.05
CA ALA A 343 -15.06 12.65 14.46
C ALA A 343 -15.87 11.38 14.79
N ASP A 344 -16.87 11.04 13.96
CA ASP A 344 -17.66 9.80 14.08
C ASP A 344 -16.73 8.57 14.02
N ILE A 345 -15.82 8.54 13.03
CA ILE A 345 -14.84 7.46 12.87
C ILE A 345 -13.90 7.38 14.08
N GLY A 346 -13.39 8.53 14.55
CA GLY A 346 -12.53 8.61 15.74
C GLY A 346 -13.21 8.14 17.02
N ALA A 347 -14.55 8.28 17.10
CA ALA A 347 -15.38 7.78 18.19
C ALA A 347 -15.73 6.28 18.05
N GLY A 348 -15.30 5.61 16.97
CA GLY A 348 -15.53 4.19 16.77
C GLY A 348 -16.86 3.85 16.06
N ALA A 349 -17.51 4.83 15.43
CA ALA A 349 -18.75 4.64 14.68
C ALA A 349 -18.56 4.87 13.15
N PRO A 350 -19.33 4.20 12.28
CA PRO A 350 -19.44 4.60 10.88
C PRO A 350 -20.05 6.01 10.77
N PRO A 351 -19.63 6.84 9.78
CA PRO A 351 -20.18 8.17 9.61
C PRO A 351 -21.68 8.16 9.30
N THR A 352 -22.39 9.15 9.84
CA THR A 352 -23.84 9.33 9.62
C THR A 352 -24.22 9.99 8.29
N ASP A 353 -23.30 10.77 7.69
CA ASP A 353 -23.36 11.29 6.32
C ASP A 353 -21.96 11.16 5.69
N PRO A 354 -21.65 10.01 5.08
CA PRO A 354 -20.29 9.66 4.69
C PRO A 354 -19.85 10.31 3.37
N THR A 355 -18.56 10.65 3.25
CA THR A 355 -17.94 10.76 1.93
C THR A 355 -17.88 9.36 1.31
N THR A 356 -18.42 9.22 0.09
CA THR A 356 -18.53 7.94 -0.61
C THR A 356 -17.62 7.93 -1.84
N TYR A 357 -16.76 6.93 -1.95
CA TYR A 357 -15.96 6.70 -3.15
C TYR A 357 -16.56 5.57 -3.99
N ILE A 358 -16.67 5.75 -5.31
CA ILE A 358 -17.11 4.71 -6.25
C ILE A 358 -16.06 4.50 -7.34
N CYS A 359 -15.58 3.27 -7.45
CA CYS A 359 -14.86 2.78 -8.62
C CYS A 359 -15.84 2.03 -9.54
N ALA A 360 -16.16 2.63 -10.70
CA ALA A 360 -17.02 2.02 -11.72
C ALA A 360 -16.14 1.21 -12.67
N GLN A 361 -16.05 -0.11 -12.42
CA GLN A 361 -14.97 -0.96 -12.94
C GLN A 361 -15.11 -1.33 -14.43
N ASP A 362 -16.20 -0.94 -15.08
CA ASP A 362 -16.43 -1.17 -16.50
C ASP A 362 -16.29 0.12 -17.32
N ARG A 363 -16.25 1.29 -16.66
CA ARG A 363 -16.00 2.58 -17.30
C ARG A 363 -14.54 2.68 -17.75
N GLU A 364 -14.34 3.29 -18.92
CA GLU A 364 -13.02 3.53 -19.54
C GLU A 364 -12.23 2.24 -19.87
N THR A 365 -12.94 1.11 -19.91
CA THR A 365 -12.49 -0.17 -20.50
C THR A 365 -13.05 -0.28 -21.92
N LEU A 366 -12.24 -0.69 -22.92
CA LEU A 366 -12.51 -1.01 -24.35
C LEU A 366 -13.64 -0.28 -25.14
N SER A 367 -14.80 0.04 -24.58
CA SER A 367 -15.84 0.93 -25.10
C SER A 367 -15.88 2.27 -24.33
N VAL A 368 -15.96 3.38 -25.07
CA VAL A 368 -16.13 4.74 -24.51
C VAL A 368 -17.54 4.96 -23.96
N GLU A 369 -18.50 4.14 -24.37
CA GLU A 369 -19.90 4.24 -23.97
C GLU A 369 -20.17 3.66 -22.58
N ALA A 370 -21.18 4.23 -21.91
CA ALA A 370 -21.73 3.68 -20.69
C ALA A 370 -22.19 2.22 -20.91
N PRO A 371 -21.95 1.31 -19.95
CA PRO A 371 -22.52 -0.03 -20.04
C PRO A 371 -24.04 0.06 -20.21
N LEU A 372 -24.60 -0.63 -21.21
CA LEU A 372 -26.04 -0.67 -21.48
C LEU A 372 -26.84 -1.41 -20.37
N GLY A 373 -26.15 -2.04 -19.41
CA GLY A 373 -26.74 -2.85 -18.35
C GLY A 373 -26.11 -2.57 -16.99
N ARG A 374 -26.13 -3.59 -16.12
CA ARG A 374 -25.44 -3.52 -14.83
C ARG A 374 -23.93 -3.41 -15.06
N GLU A 375 -23.28 -2.64 -14.21
CA GLU A 375 -21.83 -2.51 -14.18
C GLU A 375 -21.28 -2.86 -12.79
N ARG A 376 -20.02 -3.29 -12.76
CA ARG A 376 -19.31 -3.66 -11.55
C ARG A 376 -18.88 -2.40 -10.80
N LEU A 377 -19.34 -2.25 -9.56
CA LEU A 377 -19.03 -1.12 -8.70
C LEU A 377 -18.32 -1.59 -7.44
N GLN A 378 -17.30 -0.86 -7.03
CA GLN A 378 -16.78 -0.90 -5.66
C GLN A 378 -17.07 0.43 -5.00
N ILE A 379 -17.89 0.40 -3.96
CA ILE A 379 -18.31 1.57 -3.19
C ILE A 379 -17.63 1.49 -1.83
N ILE A 380 -16.94 2.56 -1.42
CA ILE A 380 -16.14 2.60 -0.20
C ILE A 380 -16.58 3.79 0.66
N VAL A 381 -16.88 3.51 1.93
CA VAL A 381 -17.05 4.49 3.00
C VAL A 381 -16.02 4.20 4.08
N ASN A 382 -15.28 5.22 4.54
CA ASN A 382 -14.28 5.05 5.59
C ASN A 382 -14.95 4.64 6.92
N ALA A 383 -14.29 3.77 7.67
CA ALA A 383 -14.80 3.23 8.94
C ALA A 383 -13.64 3.05 9.95
N PRO A 384 -13.93 2.94 11.26
CA PRO A 384 -12.90 2.62 12.25
C PRO A 384 -12.39 1.19 12.11
N ALA A 385 -11.14 0.96 12.51
CA ALA A 385 -10.51 -0.37 12.55
C ALA A 385 -10.70 -1.05 13.92
N ASN A 386 -11.95 -1.38 14.22
CA ASN A 386 -12.40 -1.98 15.48
C ASN A 386 -13.11 -3.34 15.29
N GLY A 387 -12.98 -3.98 14.12
CA GLY A 387 -13.70 -5.22 13.80
C GLY A 387 -13.24 -6.45 14.60
N ASP A 388 -12.22 -6.31 15.44
CA ASP A 388 -11.80 -7.30 16.42
C ASP A 388 -12.39 -7.08 17.82
N THR A 389 -13.05 -5.95 18.06
CA THR A 389 -13.66 -5.57 19.36
C THR A 389 -15.12 -5.14 19.25
N HIS A 390 -15.61 -4.84 18.04
CA HIS A 390 -16.97 -4.39 17.75
C HIS A 390 -17.53 -5.24 16.62
N GLU A 391 -18.68 -5.88 16.84
CA GLU A 391 -19.40 -6.64 15.80
C GLU A 391 -20.51 -5.76 15.22
N TYR A 392 -20.46 -5.49 13.92
CA TYR A 392 -21.44 -4.63 13.25
C TYR A 392 -22.77 -5.37 13.04
N SER A 393 -23.82 -4.92 13.72
CA SER A 393 -25.18 -5.47 13.62
C SER A 393 -25.79 -5.27 12.22
N ALA A 394 -26.90 -5.97 11.91
CA ALA A 394 -27.66 -5.71 10.68
C ALA A 394 -28.14 -4.25 10.60
N GLU A 395 -28.67 -3.71 11.71
CA GLU A 395 -29.16 -2.33 11.77
C GLU A 395 -28.05 -1.28 11.54
N GLU A 396 -26.85 -1.49 12.06
CA GLU A 396 -25.71 -0.59 11.78
C GLU A 396 -25.31 -0.63 10.30
N ARG A 397 -25.31 -1.82 9.69
CA ARG A 397 -24.98 -2.00 8.27
C ARG A 397 -26.05 -1.37 7.37
N ASP A 398 -27.32 -1.53 7.71
CA ASP A 398 -28.45 -0.96 6.97
C ASP A 398 -28.43 0.58 7.08
N ARG A 399 -28.26 1.14 8.28
CA ARG A 399 -28.14 2.59 8.48
C ARG A 399 -26.97 3.20 7.69
N CYS A 400 -25.83 2.51 7.64
CA CYS A 400 -24.67 2.95 6.86
C CYS A 400 -24.95 2.87 5.35
N THR A 401 -25.64 1.82 4.90
CA THR A 401 -26.05 1.66 3.50
C THR A 401 -27.03 2.75 3.08
N GLU A 402 -28.04 3.05 3.90
CA GLU A 402 -28.97 4.15 3.65
C GLU A 402 -28.27 5.51 3.63
N ALA A 403 -27.33 5.76 4.56
CA ALA A 403 -26.56 7.00 4.57
C ALA A 403 -25.72 7.18 3.29
N MET A 404 -25.10 6.10 2.83
CA MET A 404 -24.38 6.06 1.56
C MET A 404 -25.32 6.32 0.38
N ILE A 405 -26.46 5.64 0.26
CA ILE A 405 -27.43 5.85 -0.83
C ILE A 405 -27.96 7.29 -0.83
N ARG A 406 -28.33 7.83 0.34
CA ARG A 406 -28.77 9.23 0.46
C ARG A 406 -27.72 10.21 -0.05
N ARG A 407 -26.43 9.96 0.24
CA ARG A 407 -25.34 10.79 -0.26
C ARG A 407 -25.22 10.74 -1.77
N LEU A 408 -25.34 9.55 -2.37
CA LEU A 408 -25.32 9.39 -3.82
C LEU A 408 -26.48 10.14 -4.49
N HIS A 409 -27.70 9.95 -3.99
CA HIS A 409 -28.89 10.63 -4.49
C HIS A 409 -28.79 12.15 -4.35
N HIS A 410 -28.23 12.66 -3.25
CA HIS A 410 -27.99 14.10 -3.07
C HIS A 410 -27.05 14.69 -4.15
N CYS A 411 -26.09 13.89 -4.63
CA CYS A 411 -25.20 14.28 -5.72
C CYS A 411 -25.78 13.98 -7.12
N GLY A 412 -27.01 13.47 -7.19
CA GLY A 412 -27.71 13.15 -8.43
C GLY A 412 -27.32 11.80 -9.05
N LEU A 413 -26.71 10.89 -8.28
CA LEU A 413 -26.47 9.50 -8.72
C LEU A 413 -27.56 8.58 -8.16
N GLU A 414 -28.24 7.88 -9.07
CA GLU A 414 -29.19 6.81 -8.74
C GLU A 414 -28.53 5.44 -8.93
N LEU A 415 -28.80 4.52 -8.00
CA LEU A 415 -28.45 3.11 -8.11
C LEU A 415 -29.71 2.26 -8.28
N GLU A 416 -29.60 1.14 -8.98
CA GLU A 416 -30.67 0.15 -9.09
C GLU A 416 -31.15 -0.34 -7.71
N GLU A 417 -32.45 -0.31 -7.44
CA GLU A 417 -33.02 -0.81 -6.18
C GLU A 417 -33.88 -2.08 -6.39
N PRO A 418 -33.63 -3.19 -5.66
CA PRO A 418 -32.51 -3.39 -4.72
C PRO A 418 -31.16 -3.57 -5.45
N VAL A 419 -30.08 -3.03 -4.87
CA VAL A 419 -28.71 -3.19 -5.41
C VAL A 419 -28.21 -4.60 -5.10
N PRO A 420 -27.94 -5.48 -6.09
CA PRO A 420 -27.26 -6.73 -5.84
C PRO A 420 -25.83 -6.44 -5.38
N HIS A 421 -25.52 -6.74 -4.13
CA HIS A 421 -24.21 -6.43 -3.56
C HIS A 421 -23.74 -7.43 -2.50
N ARG A 422 -22.45 -7.39 -2.24
CA ARG A 422 -21.79 -7.99 -1.09
C ARG A 422 -21.13 -6.89 -0.27
N LEU A 423 -21.50 -6.76 1.00
CA LEU A 423 -20.87 -5.84 1.94
C LEU A 423 -19.69 -6.52 2.65
N LEU A 424 -18.54 -5.85 2.67
CA LEU A 424 -17.40 -6.15 3.53
C LEU A 424 -17.30 -5.08 4.61
N THR A 425 -17.26 -5.49 5.87
CA THR A 425 -17.15 -4.59 7.03
C THR A 425 -15.76 -4.71 7.68
N PRO A 426 -15.43 -3.87 8.67
CA PRO A 426 -14.22 -4.04 9.46
C PRO A 426 -14.09 -5.43 10.09
N ASN A 427 -15.19 -6.14 10.38
CA ASN A 427 -15.15 -7.53 10.89
C ASN A 427 -14.55 -8.50 9.85
N GLU A 428 -14.98 -8.44 8.59
CA GLU A 428 -14.41 -9.25 7.50
C GLU A 428 -12.95 -8.88 7.25
N PHE A 429 -12.61 -7.58 7.31
CA PHE A 429 -11.22 -7.16 7.17
C PHE A 429 -10.35 -7.65 8.34
N ALA A 430 -10.86 -7.70 9.57
CA ALA A 430 -10.13 -8.20 10.73
C ALA A 430 -9.84 -9.71 10.62
N LYS A 431 -10.79 -10.49 10.09
CA LYS A 431 -10.59 -11.91 9.76
C LYS A 431 -9.56 -12.08 8.65
N PHE A 432 -9.60 -11.22 7.63
CA PHE A 432 -8.69 -11.27 6.50
C PHE A 432 -7.27 -10.81 6.85
N LEU A 433 -7.15 -9.79 7.71
CA LEU A 433 -5.93 -9.13 8.17
C LEU A 433 -5.83 -9.21 9.71
N PRO A 434 -5.44 -10.38 10.25
CA PRO A 434 -5.36 -10.58 11.70
C PRO A 434 -4.49 -9.51 12.39
N SER A 435 -4.78 -9.24 13.67
CA SER A 435 -4.05 -8.27 14.50
C SER A 435 -4.16 -6.79 14.13
N THR A 436 -5.03 -6.46 13.16
CA THR A 436 -5.19 -5.07 12.69
C THR A 436 -6.53 -4.43 13.05
N GLY A 437 -7.48 -5.19 13.63
CA GLY A 437 -8.87 -4.73 13.80
C GLY A 437 -9.59 -4.39 12.50
N GLY A 438 -9.07 -4.85 11.36
CA GLY A 438 -9.59 -4.52 10.03
C GLY A 438 -8.94 -3.31 9.38
N ALA A 439 -7.85 -2.76 9.93
CA ALA A 439 -7.12 -1.66 9.31
C ALA A 439 -6.56 -2.05 7.93
N ILE A 440 -6.91 -1.30 6.88
CA ILE A 440 -6.58 -1.67 5.50
C ILE A 440 -5.15 -1.23 5.12
N TYR A 441 -4.57 -0.27 5.84
CA TYR A 441 -3.26 0.34 5.55
C TYR A 441 -2.22 0.12 6.65
N GLY A 442 -2.47 -0.81 7.58
CA GLY A 442 -1.61 -1.07 8.73
C GLY A 442 -1.62 0.10 9.71
N ARG A 443 -0.45 0.65 10.04
CA ARG A 443 -0.33 1.81 10.93
C ARG A 443 -0.73 3.12 10.22
N ALA A 444 -1.52 3.95 10.90
CA ALA A 444 -1.85 5.29 10.45
C ALA A 444 -0.59 6.19 10.32
N SER A 445 -0.64 7.12 9.38
CA SER A 445 0.36 8.17 9.20
C SER A 445 0.01 9.40 10.04
N HIS A 446 -0.05 9.28 11.36
CA HIS A 446 -0.33 10.40 12.26
C HIS A 446 0.96 10.99 12.84
N GLY A 447 1.15 12.30 12.62
CA GLY A 447 2.31 13.06 13.08
C GLY A 447 3.63 12.74 12.36
N TRP A 448 4.63 13.56 12.65
CA TRP A 448 5.94 13.56 11.98
C TRP A 448 6.72 12.24 12.11
N ALA A 449 6.50 11.49 13.19
CA ALA A 449 7.24 10.27 13.49
C ALA A 449 6.70 9.01 12.77
N ALA A 450 5.53 9.09 12.12
CA ALA A 450 4.83 7.90 11.65
C ALA A 450 5.65 7.05 10.68
N SER A 451 6.35 7.68 9.73
CA SER A 451 7.24 6.99 8.78
C SER A 451 8.42 6.28 9.46
N PHE A 452 8.92 6.80 10.59
CA PHE A 452 10.00 6.17 11.37
C PHE A 452 9.50 5.02 12.28
N LEU A 453 8.21 4.98 12.61
CA LEU A 453 7.63 3.96 13.49
C LEU A 453 7.17 2.70 12.74
N ARG A 454 7.08 2.72 11.41
CA ARG A 454 6.72 1.55 10.58
C ARG A 454 7.78 0.45 10.70
N GLN A 455 7.39 -0.82 10.62
CA GLN A 455 8.36 -1.92 10.60
C GLN A 455 9.24 -1.82 9.36
N GLY A 456 10.56 -1.99 9.51
CA GLY A 456 11.47 -2.09 8.37
C GLY A 456 11.56 -3.51 7.83
N THR A 457 12.29 -3.70 6.73
CA THR A 457 12.50 -5.03 6.14
C THR A 457 13.16 -6.03 7.09
N ARG A 458 14.20 -5.64 7.83
CA ARG A 458 14.88 -6.53 8.79
C ARG A 458 14.10 -6.58 10.12
N THR A 459 13.94 -7.78 10.67
CA THR A 459 13.44 -7.98 12.03
C THR A 459 14.59 -8.17 13.02
N ARG A 460 14.26 -8.32 14.30
CA ARG A 460 15.25 -8.68 15.34
C ARG A 460 15.71 -10.14 15.25
N ILE A 461 15.04 -10.97 14.46
CA ILE A 461 15.34 -12.41 14.33
C ILE A 461 16.13 -12.62 13.04
N PRO A 462 17.39 -13.11 13.11
CA PRO A 462 18.18 -13.42 11.93
C PRO A 462 17.44 -14.36 10.98
N GLY A 463 17.41 -13.97 9.71
CA GLY A 463 16.73 -14.72 8.65
C GLY A 463 15.24 -14.48 8.52
N LEU A 464 14.63 -13.67 9.40
CA LEU A 464 13.23 -13.24 9.29
C LEU A 464 13.13 -11.80 8.79
N TYR A 465 12.36 -11.59 7.73
CA TYR A 465 12.14 -10.29 7.10
C TYR A 465 10.65 -9.99 6.99
N CYS A 466 10.31 -8.71 6.90
CA CYS A 466 8.96 -8.26 6.60
C CYS A 466 8.91 -7.60 5.22
N ALA A 467 7.76 -7.72 4.55
CA ALA A 467 7.42 -7.02 3.32
C ALA A 467 5.92 -6.65 3.31
N GLY A 468 5.50 -5.87 2.32
CA GLY A 468 4.08 -5.54 2.09
C GLY A 468 3.65 -4.18 2.65
N GLY A 469 2.36 -3.85 2.49
CA GLY A 469 1.84 -2.49 2.70
C GLY A 469 1.83 -1.97 4.15
N SER A 470 2.08 -2.83 5.13
CA SER A 470 2.27 -2.44 6.54
C SER A 470 3.75 -2.32 6.94
N THR A 471 4.64 -2.66 6.02
CA THR A 471 6.10 -2.57 6.16
C THR A 471 6.60 -1.37 5.35
N HIS A 472 7.73 -0.77 5.75
CA HIS A 472 8.40 0.29 4.99
C HIS A 472 8.52 -0.09 3.51
N PRO A 473 8.23 0.82 2.55
CA PRO A 473 8.01 2.27 2.74
C PRO A 473 6.61 2.68 3.22
N GLY A 474 5.57 1.88 3.02
CA GLY A 474 4.24 2.19 3.56
C GLY A 474 3.09 1.61 2.77
N ALA A 475 1.94 2.28 2.90
CA ALA A 475 0.66 1.89 2.35
C ALA A 475 0.57 2.11 0.84
N GLY A 476 -0.31 1.34 0.18
CA GLY A 476 -0.54 1.43 -1.26
C GLY A 476 0.18 0.33 -2.05
N MET A 477 -0.34 0.03 -3.24
CA MET A 477 0.16 -1.06 -4.07
C MET A 477 1.62 -0.85 -4.52
N PRO A 478 2.04 0.32 -5.03
CA PRO A 478 3.44 0.55 -5.40
C PRO A 478 4.38 0.48 -4.20
N MET A 479 3.95 0.97 -3.03
CA MET A 479 4.74 0.89 -1.81
C MET A 479 4.92 -0.55 -1.32
N ALA A 480 3.89 -1.39 -1.44
CA ALA A 480 4.00 -2.82 -1.15
C ALA A 480 4.99 -3.53 -2.11
N ALA A 481 4.99 -3.17 -3.39
CA ALA A 481 5.94 -3.70 -4.37
C ALA A 481 7.38 -3.25 -4.08
N LEU A 482 7.60 -1.95 -3.76
CA LEU A 482 8.89 -1.44 -3.29
C LEU A 482 9.35 -2.15 -2.01
N SER A 483 8.44 -2.40 -1.07
CA SER A 483 8.75 -3.16 0.16
C SER A 483 9.27 -4.56 -0.17
N GLY A 484 8.65 -5.24 -1.14
CA GLY A 484 9.12 -6.52 -1.64
C GLY A 484 10.49 -6.45 -2.33
N GLN A 485 10.71 -5.42 -3.16
CA GLN A 485 12.02 -5.18 -3.78
C GLN A 485 13.12 -4.95 -2.73
N LEU A 486 12.82 -4.19 -1.67
CA LEU A 486 13.72 -3.97 -0.55
C LEU A 486 13.99 -5.26 0.23
N ALA A 487 12.99 -6.13 0.41
CA ALA A 487 13.15 -7.44 1.02
C ALA A 487 14.09 -8.35 0.23
N ALA A 488 13.87 -8.47 -1.08
CA ALA A 488 14.74 -9.23 -1.98
C ALA A 488 16.19 -8.70 -1.93
N ARG A 489 16.38 -7.38 -2.08
CA ARG A 489 17.70 -6.73 -2.03
C ARG A 489 18.40 -6.99 -0.70
N THR A 490 17.67 -6.87 0.41
CA THR A 490 18.19 -7.06 1.77
C THR A 490 18.68 -8.49 1.98
N ILE A 491 17.91 -9.49 1.55
CA ILE A 491 18.29 -10.91 1.65
C ILE A 491 19.57 -11.17 0.86
N MET A 492 19.67 -10.63 -0.35
CA MET A 492 20.83 -10.84 -1.22
C MET A 492 22.11 -10.19 -0.67
N GLN A 493 21.99 -9.01 -0.05
CA GLN A 493 23.09 -8.39 0.70
C GLN A 493 23.53 -9.27 1.89
N ASP A 494 22.57 -9.78 2.66
CA ASP A 494 22.87 -10.64 3.80
C ASP A 494 23.51 -11.97 3.36
N LEU A 495 23.14 -12.51 2.19
CA LEU A 495 23.77 -13.71 1.60
C LEU A 495 25.22 -13.43 1.17
N ALA A 496 25.49 -12.28 0.55
CA ALA A 496 26.83 -11.87 0.17
C ALA A 496 27.74 -11.68 1.40
N SER A 497 27.23 -11.07 2.47
CA SER A 497 27.98 -10.87 3.72
C SER A 497 28.27 -12.17 4.48
N THR A 498 27.52 -13.25 4.22
CA THR A 498 27.75 -14.57 4.84
C THR A 498 28.71 -15.47 4.05
N ARG A 499 29.22 -15.03 2.89
CA ARG A 499 30.30 -15.77 2.20
C ARG A 499 31.55 -15.71 3.08
N GLN A 500 31.91 -16.83 3.68
CA GLN A 500 33.14 -16.95 4.46
C GLN A 500 34.32 -16.53 3.58
N PHE A 501 35.10 -15.57 4.05
CA PHE A 501 36.44 -15.33 3.55
C PHE A 501 37.19 -16.66 3.72
N HIS A 502 37.46 -17.37 2.62
CA HIS A 502 38.39 -18.49 2.68
C HIS A 502 39.78 -17.87 2.87
N PRO A 503 40.48 -18.09 3.99
CA PRO A 503 41.88 -17.76 4.08
C PRO A 503 42.55 -18.63 3.02
N VAL A 504 42.98 -18.02 1.90
CA VAL A 504 43.87 -18.69 0.98
C VAL A 504 45.15 -18.87 1.76
N ALA A 505 45.53 -20.11 2.04
CA ALA A 505 46.84 -20.41 2.60
C ALA A 505 47.90 -19.89 1.62
N THR A 506 48.48 -18.74 1.90
CA THR A 506 49.71 -18.29 1.24
C THR A 506 50.79 -19.31 1.55
N PRO A 507 51.39 -19.99 0.55
CA PRO A 507 52.46 -20.93 0.81
C PRO A 507 53.70 -20.17 1.28
N GLY A 508 54.16 -20.50 2.49
CA GLY A 508 55.58 -20.43 2.88
C GLY A 508 56.25 -19.05 2.86
N GLY A 509 56.22 -18.36 4.00
CA GLY A 509 57.25 -17.37 4.35
C GLY A 509 58.07 -17.90 5.53
N THR A 510 59.21 -18.53 5.26
CA THR A 510 60.22 -18.83 6.27
C THR A 510 60.76 -17.53 6.85
N SER A 511 60.35 -17.16 8.06
CA SER A 511 60.95 -16.03 8.78
C SER A 511 62.27 -16.48 9.43
N MET A 512 63.38 -15.95 8.92
CA MET A 512 64.73 -16.14 9.48
C MET A 512 64.83 -15.65 10.93
N ARG A 513 65.74 -16.28 11.71
CA ARG A 513 66.14 -15.83 13.05
C ARG A 513 66.78 -14.44 12.99
N SER A 514 66.45 -13.61 13.98
CA SER A 514 67.01 -12.27 14.16
C SER A 514 68.51 -12.33 14.46
N ALA A 515 69.30 -11.52 13.74
CA ALA A 515 70.70 -11.29 14.05
C ALA A 515 70.82 -10.42 15.31
N THR A 516 71.61 -10.87 16.27
CA THR A 516 72.07 -10.09 17.43
C THR A 516 73.19 -9.14 16.98
N THR A 517 72.98 -7.84 17.16
CA THR A 517 74.04 -6.83 17.04
C THR A 517 74.84 -6.75 18.33
N GLU A 518 76.15 -6.98 18.24
CA GLU A 518 77.12 -6.65 19.28
C GLU A 518 77.22 -5.12 19.44
N ASN A 519 77.23 -4.65 20.68
CA ASN A 519 77.52 -3.26 21.03
C ASN A 519 79.00 -3.16 21.42
N THR A 520 79.82 -2.56 20.56
CA THR A 520 81.15 -2.03 20.91
C THR A 520 81.08 -0.51 20.88
N GLY A 521 81.35 0.13 22.02
CA GLY A 521 81.44 1.58 22.15
C GLY A 521 80.96 2.06 23.51
#